data_AF-A0A6F9BIP3-F1
#
_entry.id   AF-A0A6F9BIP3-F1
#
_cell.length_a   1.000
_cell.length_b   1.000
_cell.length_c   1.000
_cell.angle_alpha   90.00
_cell.angle_beta   90.00
_cell.angle_gamma   90.00
#
_symmetry.space_group_name_H-M   'P 1'
#
loop_
_entity.id
_entity.type
_entity.pdbx_description
1 polymer ?
#
loop_
_entity_poly.entity_id
_entity_poly.type
_entity_poly.pdbx_seq_one_letter_code
_entity_poly.pdbx_strand_id
1 'polypeptide(L)'
;MVVCIEDDCNSELPPASLLFRAARQYCYGVLFSLAETHRRLERLAMRSRGPLEVPPVIVKEWSSGKSKSALTPELVPALCFREWTCPNLRRLWLGRASEDRSRRTRAFLACLRSDCPALLNPAQVPQHLLLMCCVLR
;
A
#
# COMPACT_ATOMS: atom_id res chain seq x y z
N MET A 1 28.24 -20.96 6.56
CA MET A 1 27.79 -19.65 6.05
C MET A 1 26.82 -19.10 7.08
N VAL A 2 27.11 -17.94 7.66
CA VAL A 2 26.21 -17.32 8.66
C VAL A 2 25.01 -16.77 7.90
N VAL A 3 23.79 -17.16 8.31
CA VAL A 3 22.56 -16.58 7.75
C VAL A 3 22.43 -15.18 8.34
N CYS A 4 22.70 -14.16 7.54
CA CYS A 4 22.47 -12.76 7.90
C CYS A 4 21.13 -12.32 7.32
N ILE A 5 20.34 -11.59 8.11
CA ILE A 5 19.13 -10.94 7.60
C ILE A 5 19.60 -9.84 6.63
N GLU A 6 18.94 -9.67 5.47
CA GLU A 6 19.37 -8.69 4.44
C GLU A 6 19.60 -7.28 5.01
N ASP A 7 18.80 -6.89 6.00
CA ASP A 7 18.89 -5.61 6.72
C ASP A 7 20.17 -5.45 7.56
N ASP A 8 20.92 -6.53 7.84
CA ASP A 8 22.21 -6.48 8.56
C ASP A 8 23.42 -6.27 7.63
N CYS A 9 23.23 -6.41 6.32
CA CYS A 9 24.32 -6.38 5.33
C CYS A 9 24.68 -4.98 4.85
N ASN A 10 23.81 -3.97 5.05
CA ASN A 10 24.04 -2.60 4.62
C ASN A 10 23.61 -1.59 5.69
N SER A 11 24.57 -0.95 6.35
CA SER A 11 24.32 0.07 7.37
C SER A 11 24.02 1.47 6.83
N GLU A 12 24.19 1.70 5.52
CA GLU A 12 23.98 3.03 4.90
C GLU A 12 22.50 3.31 4.63
N LEU A 13 21.69 2.26 4.52
CA LEU A 13 20.26 2.37 4.26
C LEU A 13 19.45 1.99 5.50
N PRO A 14 18.28 2.63 5.73
CA PRO A 14 17.34 2.13 6.72
C PRO A 14 16.93 0.68 6.39
N PRO A 15 16.62 -0.14 7.42
CA PRO A 15 16.03 -1.45 7.21
C PRO A 15 14.85 -1.40 6.25
N ALA A 16 14.68 -2.42 5.40
CA ALA A 16 13.59 -2.53 4.44
C ALA A 16 12.21 -2.38 5.13
N SER A 17 12.10 -2.89 6.36
CA SER A 17 10.92 -2.73 7.21
C SER A 17 10.55 -1.25 7.43
N LEU A 18 11.52 -0.35 7.60
CA LEU A 18 11.28 1.08 7.72
C LEU A 18 11.09 1.73 6.34
N LEU A 19 11.94 1.38 5.37
CA LEU A 19 11.93 1.97 4.03
C LEU A 19 10.57 1.76 3.33
N PHE A 20 10.03 0.54 3.37
CA PHE A 20 8.77 0.19 2.73
C PHE A 20 7.54 0.34 3.63
N ARG A 21 7.68 0.94 4.81
CA ARG A 21 6.58 1.10 5.77
C ARG A 21 5.38 1.81 5.14
N ALA A 22 5.60 2.95 4.50
CA ALA A 22 4.53 3.72 3.87
C ALA A 22 3.80 2.88 2.81
N ALA A 23 4.53 2.10 2.01
CA ALA A 23 3.93 1.24 1.00
C ALA A 23 3.02 0.17 1.62
N ARG A 24 3.45 -0.47 2.73
CA ARG A 24 2.61 -1.43 3.46
C ARG A 24 1.35 -0.78 4.02
N GLN A 25 1.45 0.43 4.58
CA GLN A 25 0.29 1.16 5.10
C GLN A 25 -0.78 1.38 4.03
N TYR A 26 -0.37 1.74 2.81
CA TYR A 26 -1.29 1.86 1.68
C TYR A 26 -1.82 0.51 1.20
N CYS A 27 -0.97 -0.52 1.14
CA CYS A 27 -1.42 -1.88 0.84
C CYS A 27 -2.51 -2.35 1.81
N TYR A 28 -2.36 -2.08 3.12
CA TYR A 28 -3.41 -2.35 4.10
C TYR A 28 -4.70 -1.59 3.79
N GLY A 29 -4.60 -0.32 3.39
CA GLY A 29 -5.76 0.46 2.97
C GLY A 29 -6.52 -0.19 1.81
N VAL A 30 -5.81 -0.77 0.84
CA VAL A 30 -6.40 -1.52 -0.28
C VAL A 30 -7.01 -2.85 0.22
N LEU A 31 -6.26 -3.63 0.99
CA LEU A 31 -6.70 -4.95 1.48
C LEU A 31 -7.97 -4.86 2.34
N PHE A 32 -8.03 -3.87 3.24
CA PHE A 32 -9.18 -3.61 4.10
C PHE A 32 -10.24 -2.73 3.45
N SER A 33 -10.11 -2.41 2.16
CA SER A 33 -11.06 -1.59 1.39
C SER A 33 -11.40 -0.25 2.06
N LEU A 34 -10.39 0.36 2.70
CA LEU A 34 -10.54 1.53 3.57
C LEU A 34 -11.19 2.70 2.82
N ALA A 35 -10.80 2.95 1.57
CA ALA A 35 -11.37 4.01 0.75
C ALA A 35 -12.88 3.83 0.48
N GLU A 36 -13.35 2.60 0.29
CA GLU A 36 -14.77 2.30 0.13
C GLU A 36 -15.53 2.53 1.44
N THR A 37 -14.96 2.08 2.56
CA THR A 37 -15.53 2.25 3.90
C THR A 37 -15.66 3.73 4.25
N HIS A 38 -14.59 4.52 4.07
CA HIS A 38 -14.62 5.98 4.25
C HIS A 38 -15.76 6.60 3.44
N ARG A 39 -15.81 6.31 2.14
CA ARG A 39 -16.83 6.87 1.25
C ARG A 39 -18.25 6.46 1.62
N ARG A 40 -18.44 5.24 2.13
CA ARG A 40 -19.75 4.77 2.61
C ARG A 40 -20.17 5.54 3.86
N LEU A 41 -19.26 5.72 4.82
CA LEU A 41 -19.52 6.44 6.07
C LEU A 41 -19.76 7.93 5.83
N GLU A 42 -18.99 8.57 4.94
CA GLU A 42 -19.21 9.94 4.48
C GLU A 42 -20.65 10.14 3.97
N ARG A 43 -21.13 9.23 3.11
CA ARG A 43 -22.53 9.29 2.61
C ARG A 43 -23.56 9.13 3.71
N LEU A 44 -23.30 8.29 4.71
CA LEU A 44 -24.22 8.08 5.84
C LEU A 44 -24.25 9.31 6.75
N ALA A 45 -23.10 9.86 7.11
CA ALA A 45 -22.99 11.09 7.90
C ALA A 45 -23.70 12.27 7.22
N MET A 46 -23.56 12.40 5.89
CA MET A 46 -24.26 13.42 5.11
C MET A 46 -25.79 13.28 5.19
N ARG A 47 -26.31 12.05 5.23
CA ARG A 47 -27.74 11.76 5.35
C ARG A 47 -28.28 12.00 6.76
N SER A 48 -27.49 11.65 7.79
CA SER A 48 -27.88 11.82 9.19
C SER A 48 -27.59 13.22 9.75
N ARG A 49 -26.88 14.08 8.99
CA ARG A 49 -26.30 15.35 9.46
C ARG A 49 -25.46 15.18 10.73
N GLY A 50 -24.86 14.00 10.89
CA GLY A 50 -24.01 13.66 12.02
C GLY A 50 -22.53 13.91 11.75
N PRO A 51 -21.68 13.85 12.79
CA PRO A 51 -20.24 13.87 12.61
C PRO A 51 -19.76 12.66 11.80
N LEU A 52 -18.72 12.84 10.99
CA LEU A 52 -18.05 11.75 10.30
C LEU A 52 -17.08 11.07 11.26
N GLU A 53 -17.40 9.86 11.70
CA GLU A 53 -16.47 9.00 12.41
C GLU A 53 -16.05 7.85 11.51
N VAL A 54 -14.75 7.78 11.20
CA VAL A 54 -14.18 6.64 10.50
C VAL A 54 -13.19 5.94 11.40
N PRO A 55 -13.50 4.72 11.88
CA PRO A 55 -12.60 4.00 12.75
C PRO A 55 -11.31 3.65 11.99
N PRO A 56 -10.12 3.88 12.59
CA PRO A 56 -8.87 3.54 11.94
C PRO A 56 -8.71 2.02 11.87
N VAL A 57 -8.14 1.54 10.75
CA VAL A 57 -7.68 0.15 10.66
C VAL A 57 -6.24 0.10 11.15
N ILE A 58 -6.00 -0.59 12.25
CA ILE A 58 -4.68 -0.75 12.87
C ILE A 58 -4.20 -2.19 12.64
N VAL A 59 -3.03 -2.33 12.02
CA VAL A 59 -2.36 -3.60 11.76
C VAL A 59 -1.22 -3.77 12.75
N LYS A 60 -1.08 -4.98 13.31
CA LYS A 60 0.06 -5.36 14.15
C LYS A 60 1.17 -5.88 13.24
N GLU A 61 2.27 -5.15 13.15
CA GLU A 61 3.46 -5.55 12.39
C GLU A 61 4.56 -6.05 13.34
N TRP A 62 5.18 -7.19 13.00
CA TRP A 62 6.42 -7.64 13.62
C TRP A 62 7.56 -7.39 12.64
N SER A 63 8.60 -6.70 13.10
CA SER A 63 9.83 -6.51 12.34
C SER A 63 11.01 -6.91 13.22
N SER A 64 11.93 -7.69 12.66
CA SER A 64 13.19 -7.98 13.31
C SER A 64 14.09 -6.76 13.16
N GLY A 65 14.55 -6.20 14.26
CA GLY A 65 15.47 -5.06 14.26
C GLY A 65 16.22 -4.99 15.58
N LYS A 66 17.46 -4.52 15.55
CA LYS A 66 18.39 -4.54 16.69
C LYS A 66 17.84 -3.90 17.98
N SER A 67 16.87 -2.99 17.85
CA SER A 67 16.27 -2.24 18.97
C SER A 67 14.82 -2.63 19.32
N LYS A 68 14.20 -3.59 18.61
CA LYS A 68 12.79 -3.97 18.84
C LYS A 68 12.68 -5.34 19.51
N SER A 69 11.84 -5.41 20.55
CA SER A 69 11.47 -6.68 21.17
C SER A 69 10.63 -7.52 20.21
N ALA A 70 10.98 -8.80 20.04
CA ALA A 70 10.21 -9.75 19.24
C ALA A 70 8.77 -9.97 19.79
N LEU A 71 8.52 -9.62 21.05
CA LEU A 71 7.24 -9.86 21.73
C LEU A 71 6.25 -8.69 21.62
N THR A 72 6.71 -7.52 21.13
CA THR A 72 5.86 -6.32 21.05
C THR A 72 5.67 -5.92 19.59
N PRO A 73 4.47 -6.15 19.01
CA PRO A 73 4.19 -5.66 17.66
C PRO A 73 4.15 -4.15 17.63
N GLU A 74 4.50 -3.61 16.47
CA GLU A 74 4.22 -2.23 16.14
C GLU A 74 2.79 -2.08 15.65
N LEU A 75 2.10 -1.04 16.11
CA LEU A 75 0.76 -0.70 15.65
C LEU A 75 0.87 0.27 14.47
N VAL A 76 0.46 -0.20 13.30
CA VAL A 76 0.61 0.52 12.04
C VAL A 76 -0.76 0.82 11.44
N PRO A 77 -1.12 2.10 11.23
CA PRO A 77 -2.40 2.42 10.63
C PRO A 77 -2.37 2.17 9.12
N ALA A 78 -3.48 1.64 8.60
CA ALA A 78 -3.74 1.61 7.17
C ALA A 78 -4.05 3.02 6.66
N LEU A 79 -3.64 3.32 5.43
CA LEU A 79 -3.82 4.63 4.81
C LEU A 79 -4.58 4.54 3.49
N CYS A 80 -5.44 5.53 3.22
CA CYS A 80 -6.06 5.74 1.93
C CYS A 80 -5.13 6.55 1.00
N PHE A 81 -5.23 6.31 -0.30
CA PHE A 81 -4.67 7.22 -1.30
C PHE A 81 -5.40 8.57 -1.23
N ARG A 82 -4.67 9.66 -1.48
CA ARG A 82 -5.25 11.02 -1.43
C ARG A 82 -5.82 11.42 -2.79
N GLU A 83 -5.18 10.97 -3.85
CA GLU A 83 -5.35 11.44 -5.22
C GLU A 83 -6.49 10.72 -5.96
N TRP A 84 -6.91 9.54 -5.47
CA TRP A 84 -8.02 8.80 -6.05
C TRP A 84 -8.65 7.79 -5.08
N THR A 85 -9.92 7.46 -5.34
CA THR A 85 -10.59 6.37 -4.64
C THR A 85 -10.25 5.03 -5.28
N CYS A 86 -9.40 4.26 -4.59
CA CYS A 86 -9.10 2.88 -4.98
C CYS A 86 -10.37 2.01 -4.96
N PRO A 87 -10.61 1.18 -5.98
CA PRO A 87 -11.59 0.11 -5.88
C PRO A 87 -11.22 -0.90 -4.79
N ASN A 88 -12.22 -1.63 -4.27
CA ASN A 88 -11.97 -2.70 -3.32
C ASN A 88 -11.17 -3.86 -3.92
N LEU A 89 -10.62 -4.69 -3.02
CA LEU A 89 -9.81 -5.84 -3.39
C LEU A 89 -10.54 -6.81 -4.32
N ARG A 90 -11.83 -7.03 -4.13
CA ARG A 90 -12.62 -7.92 -4.99
C ARG A 90 -12.62 -7.42 -6.44
N ARG A 91 -12.86 -6.14 -6.67
CA ARG A 91 -12.84 -5.55 -8.01
C ARG A 91 -11.44 -5.49 -8.60
N LEU A 92 -10.43 -5.15 -7.80
CA LEU A 92 -9.04 -5.18 -8.25
C LEU A 92 -8.60 -6.59 -8.63
N TRP A 93 -8.85 -7.60 -7.80
CA TRP A 93 -8.32 -8.95 -7.98
C TRP A 93 -9.11 -9.77 -8.99
N LEU A 94 -10.45 -9.72 -8.93
CA LEU A 94 -11.33 -10.55 -9.76
C LEU A 94 -11.88 -9.83 -10.99
N GLY A 95 -11.65 -8.52 -11.10
CA GLY A 95 -12.02 -7.73 -12.27
C GLY A 95 -11.37 -8.25 -13.55
N ARG A 96 -12.14 -8.27 -14.64
CA ARG A 96 -11.68 -8.71 -15.97
C ARG A 96 -11.92 -7.67 -17.06
N ALA A 97 -12.41 -6.48 -16.69
CA ALA A 97 -12.56 -5.40 -17.65
C ALA A 97 -11.18 -4.91 -18.10
N SER A 98 -11.10 -4.37 -19.31
CA SER A 98 -9.85 -3.80 -19.85
C SER A 98 -9.25 -2.74 -18.92
N GLU A 99 -10.10 -1.96 -18.26
CA GLU A 99 -9.70 -0.94 -17.27
C GLU A 99 -9.10 -1.50 -15.98
N ASP A 100 -9.41 -2.75 -15.61
CA ASP A 100 -8.97 -3.32 -14.34
C ASP A 100 -7.45 -3.49 -14.31
N ARG A 101 -6.81 -3.74 -15.47
CA ARG A 101 -5.35 -3.76 -15.60
C ARG A 101 -4.73 -2.40 -15.25
N SER A 102 -5.31 -1.32 -15.77
CA SER A 102 -4.84 0.03 -15.48
C SER A 102 -5.08 0.40 -14.01
N ARG A 103 -6.22 -0.01 -13.42
CA ARG A 103 -6.53 0.22 -12.01
C ARG A 103 -5.57 -0.53 -11.08
N ARG A 104 -5.18 -1.78 -11.40
CA ARG A 104 -4.15 -2.55 -10.65
C ARG A 104 -2.80 -1.86 -10.69
N THR A 105 -2.37 -1.44 -11.88
CA THR A 105 -1.09 -0.74 -12.09
C THR A 105 -1.07 0.55 -11.27
N ARG A 106 -2.16 1.33 -11.35
CA ARG A 106 -2.31 2.55 -10.56
C ARG A 106 -2.30 2.29 -9.06
N ALA A 107 -3.01 1.28 -8.58
CA ALA A 107 -3.01 0.92 -7.15
C ALA A 107 -1.62 0.51 -6.66
N PHE A 108 -0.88 -0.28 -7.45
CA PHE A 108 0.50 -0.65 -7.14
C PHE A 108 1.41 0.58 -7.05
N LEU A 109 1.38 1.46 -8.05
CA LEU A 109 2.17 2.68 -8.05
C LEU A 109 1.77 3.65 -6.94
N ALA A 110 0.48 3.76 -6.64
CA ALA A 110 -0.02 4.59 -5.55
C ALA A 110 0.47 4.09 -4.17
N CYS A 111 0.56 2.77 -3.94
CA CYS A 111 1.20 2.25 -2.74
C CYS A 111 2.66 2.69 -2.63
N LEU A 112 3.38 2.76 -3.74
CA LEU A 112 4.77 3.24 -3.79
C LEU A 112 4.88 4.77 -3.80
N ARG A 113 3.76 5.51 -3.74
CA ARG A 113 3.69 6.98 -3.89
C ARG A 113 4.24 7.48 -5.23
N SER A 114 4.08 6.67 -6.27
CA SER A 114 4.58 6.90 -7.63
C SER A 114 3.44 6.94 -8.66
N ASP A 115 2.21 7.22 -8.23
CA ASP A 115 1.05 7.40 -9.11
C ASP A 115 1.19 8.70 -9.93
N CYS A 116 1.88 8.61 -11.06
CA CYS A 116 2.02 9.71 -12.01
C CYS A 116 1.78 9.22 -13.44
N PRO A 117 1.29 10.10 -14.35
CA PRO A 117 0.99 9.72 -15.73
C PRO A 117 2.15 9.05 -16.47
N ALA A 118 3.39 9.48 -16.20
CA ALA A 118 4.60 8.93 -16.82
C ALA A 118 4.82 7.45 -16.49
N LEU A 119 4.53 7.03 -15.26
CA LEU A 119 4.70 5.64 -14.82
C LEU A 119 3.50 4.76 -15.15
N LEU A 120 2.34 5.36 -15.44
CA LEU A 120 1.14 4.64 -15.90
C LEU A 120 1.21 4.25 -17.38
N ASN A 121 2.09 4.89 -18.16
CA ASN A 121 2.34 4.55 -19.55
C ASN A 121 3.67 3.80 -19.70
N PRO A 122 3.65 2.46 -19.93
CA PRO A 122 4.88 1.69 -20.10
C PRO A 122 5.78 2.18 -21.25
N ALA A 123 5.23 2.86 -22.26
CA ALA A 123 6.01 3.44 -23.34
C ALA A 123 6.89 4.62 -22.89
N GLN A 124 6.59 5.21 -21.74
CA GLN A 124 7.33 6.33 -21.15
C GLN A 124 8.34 5.85 -20.10
N VAL A 125 8.36 4.55 -19.77
CA VAL A 125 9.30 3.97 -18.80
C VAL A 125 10.41 3.24 -19.55
N PRO A 126 11.69 3.55 -19.29
CA PRO A 126 12.80 2.80 -19.88
C PRO A 126 12.67 1.30 -19.64
N GLN A 127 12.79 0.49 -20.70
CA GLN A 127 12.53 -0.97 -20.64
C GLN A 127 13.36 -1.69 -19.56
N HIS A 128 14.60 -1.26 -19.32
CA HIS A 128 15.47 -1.84 -18.30
C HIS A 128 14.96 -1.62 -16.86
N LEU A 129 14.11 -0.61 -16.63
CA LEU A 129 13.47 -0.36 -15.34
C LEU A 129 12.15 -1.13 -15.18
N LEU A 130 11.51 -1.56 -16.28
CA LEU A 130 10.28 -2.38 -16.23
C LEU A 130 10.54 -3.81 -15.73
N LEU A 131 11.78 -4.30 -15.87
CA LEU A 131 12.21 -5.64 -15.42
C LEU A 131 12.13 -5.80 -13.90
N MET A 132 12.43 -4.75 -13.12
CA MET A 132 12.37 -4.81 -11.64
C MET A 132 10.94 -4.94 -11.10
N CYS A 133 9.93 -4.44 -11.83
CA CYS A 133 8.53 -4.55 -11.44
C CYS A 133 7.88 -5.90 -11.81
N CYS A 134 8.56 -6.72 -12.63
CA CYS A 134 8.00 -7.98 -13.15
C CYS A 134 8.37 -9.22 -12.33
N VAL A 135 9.27 -9.11 -11.35
CA VAL A 135 9.68 -10.23 -10.47
C VAL A 135 8.63 -10.53 -9.39
N LEU A 136 7.64 -9.65 -9.21
CA LEU A 136 6.53 -9.81 -8.25
C LEU A 136 5.23 -10.34 -8.89
N ARG A 137 5.28 -10.90 -10.11
CA ARG A 137 4.12 -11.54 -10.76
C ARG A 137 3.96 -12.99 -10.36
#